data_AF-A0A7V9M4L6-F1
#
_entry.id   AF-A0A7V9M4L6-F1
#
_cell.length_a   1.000
_cell.length_b   1.000
_cell.length_c   1.000
_cell.angle_alpha   90.00
_cell.angle_beta   90.00
_cell.angle_gamma   90.00
#
_symmetry.space_group_name_H-M   'P 1'
#
loop_
_entity.id
_entity.type
_entity.pdbx_description
1 polymer ?
#
loop_
_entity_poly.entity_id
_entity_poly.type
_entity_poly.pdbx_seq_one_letter_code
_entity_poly.pdbx_strand_id
1 'polypeptide(L)' 'MQLMMYLNNDLIESIKVDFHQLSRPGYLGQFKRVLKQKHFSLIQQSGTLPEFLVVDPIKARTTETQTYFYK' A
#
# COMPACT_ATOMS: atom_id res chain seq x y z
N MET A 1 -1.50 -5.46 -8.79
CA MET A 1 -1.17 -4.37 -7.85
C MET A 1 -1.56 -4.78 -6.44
N GLN A 2 -0.96 -4.17 -5.43
CA GLN A 2 -1.28 -4.41 -4.02
C GLN A 2 -1.46 -3.07 -3.30
N LEU A 3 -2.46 -2.99 -2.42
CA LEU A 3 -2.60 -1.90 -1.45
C LEU A 3 -2.01 -2.38 -0.12
N MET A 4 -0.99 -1.69 0.35
CA MET A 4 -0.27 -1.98 1.58
C MET A 4 -0.61 -0.91 2.62
N MET A 5 -0.93 -1.33 3.83
CA MET A 5 -1.16 -0.47 4.98
C MET A 5 0.06 -0.55 5.91
N TYR A 6 0.61 0.60 6.25
CA TYR A 6 1.72 0.74 7.17
C TYR A 6 1.31 1.50 8.42
N LEU A 7 1.98 1.21 9.52
CA LEU A 7 1.88 1.96 10.76
C LEU A 7 3.28 2.05 11.36
N ASN A 8 3.79 3.26 11.59
CA ASN A 8 5.17 3.47 12.06
C ASN A 8 6.22 2.74 11.22
N ASN A 9 6.11 2.79 9.89
CA ASN A 9 6.98 2.09 8.94
C ASN A 9 6.86 0.55 8.94
N ASP A 10 6.05 -0.03 9.81
CA ASP A 10 5.78 -1.47 9.82
C ASP A 10 4.62 -1.81 8.88
N LEU A 11 4.81 -2.83 8.04
CA LEU A 11 3.75 -3.36 7.18
C LEU A 11 2.74 -4.12 8.04
N ILE A 12 1.51 -3.60 8.12
CA ILE A 12 0.43 -4.22 8.88
C ILE A 12 -0.33 -5.24 8.02
N GLU A 13 -0.74 -4.84 6.83
CA GLU A 13 -1.47 -5.72 5.92
C GLU A 13 -1.30 -5.30 4.46
N SER A 14 -1.27 -6.28 3.56
CA SER A 14 -1.32 -6.06 2.13
C SER A 14 -2.51 -6.79 1.51
N ILE A 15 -3.27 -6.09 0.66
CA ILE A 15 -4.37 -6.68 -0.09
C ILE A 15 -4.10 -6.58 -1.59
N LYS A 16 -4.55 -7.58 -2.36
CA LYS A 16 -4.50 -7.50 -3.83
C LYS A 16 -5.58 -6.53 -4.32
N VAL A 17 -5.20 -5.65 -5.24
CA VAL A 17 -6.12 -4.72 -5.91
C VAL A 17 -6.00 -4.85 -7.42
N ASP A 18 -7.13 -4.64 -8.09
CA ASP A 18 -7.25 -4.69 -9.54
C ASP A 18 -6.73 -3.37 -10.14
N PHE A 19 -5.74 -3.48 -11.02
CA PHE A 19 -5.14 -2.34 -11.71
C PHE A 19 -6.17 -1.56 -12.52
N HIS A 20 -7.09 -2.26 -13.20
CA HIS A 20 -8.09 -1.64 -14.08
C HIS A 20 -9.13 -0.82 -13.31
N GLN A 21 -9.23 -1.04 -11.99
CA GLN A 21 -10.17 -0.33 -11.13
C GLN A 21 -9.53 0.78 -10.30
N LEU A 22 -8.21 0.95 -10.34
CA LEU A 22 -7.51 1.99 -9.57
C LEU A 22 -7.95 3.41 -9.93
N SER A 23 -8.31 3.65 -11.19
CA SER A 23 -8.81 4.94 -11.67
C SER A 23 -10.26 5.21 -11.27
N ARG A 24 -11.00 4.19 -10.80
CA ARG A 24 -12.39 4.35 -10.39
C ARG A 24 -12.45 5.07 -9.03
N PRO A 25 -13.11 6.24 -8.96
CA PRO A 25 -13.31 6.92 -7.69
C PRO A 25 -13.96 5.99 -6.67
N GLY A 26 -13.46 6.03 -5.43
CA GLY A 26 -14.01 5.23 -4.32
C GLY A 26 -13.51 3.78 -4.22
N TYR A 27 -12.93 3.19 -5.28
CA TYR A 27 -12.44 1.80 -5.26
C TYR A 27 -11.41 1.57 -4.15
N LEU A 28 -10.30 2.33 -4.15
CA LEU A 28 -9.31 2.27 -3.07
C LEU A 28 -9.87 2.72 -1.71
N GLY A 29 -10.83 3.65 -1.72
CA GLY A 29 -11.45 4.17 -0.51
C GLY A 29 -12.19 3.10 0.28
N GLN A 30 -12.89 2.18 -0.40
CA GLN A 30 -13.56 1.05 0.24
C GLN A 30 -12.57 0.19 1.02
N PHE A 31 -11.46 -0.19 0.38
CA PHE A 31 -10.43 -0.99 1.03
C PHE A 31 -9.76 -0.28 2.20
N LYS A 32 -9.42 1.01 2.05
CA LYS A 32 -8.85 1.81 3.15
C LYS A 32 -9.79 1.86 4.37
N ARG A 33 -11.10 1.98 4.16
CA ARG A 33 -12.10 1.95 5.25
C ARG A 33 -12.13 0.59 5.95
N VAL A 34 -12.17 -0.49 5.18
CA VAL A 34 -12.15 -1.86 5.72
C VAL A 34 -10.89 -2.11 6.53
N LEU A 35 -9.72 -1.73 6.01
CA LEU A 35 -8.43 -1.89 6.70
C LEU A 35 -8.37 -1.07 8.00
N LYS A 36 -8.87 0.17 7.99
CA LYS A 36 -8.98 1.00 9.19
C LYS A 36 -9.91 0.41 10.24
N GLN A 37 -11.04 -0.17 9.84
CA GLN A 37 -11.98 -0.82 10.76
C GLN A 37 -11.39 -2.11 11.34
N LYS A 38 -10.76 -2.93 10.50
CA LYS A 38 -10.13 -4.20 10.90
C LYS A 38 -9.01 -3.99 11.93
N HIS A 39 -8.20 -2.94 11.75
CA HIS A 39 -7.04 -2.63 12.59
C HIS A 39 -7.29 -1.45 13.53
N PHE A 40 -8.54 -1.12 13.84
CA PHE A 40 -8.90 0.06 14.62
C PHE A 40 -8.19 0.12 15.97
N SER A 41 -8.17 -1.00 16.71
CA SER A 41 -7.50 -1.09 18.02
C SER A 41 -6.00 -0.83 17.91
N LEU A 42 -5.35 -1.38 16.89
CA LEU A 42 -3.91 -1.22 16.65
C LEU A 42 -3.58 0.24 16.27
N ILE A 43 -4.40 0.86 15.42
CA ILE A 43 -4.28 2.29 15.08
C ILE A 43 -4.43 3.14 16.34
N GLN A 44 -5.44 2.89 17.18
CA GLN A 44 -5.64 3.65 18.40
C GLN A 44 -4.46 3.52 19.38
N GLN A 45 -3.92 2.32 19.54
CA GLN A 45 -2.77 2.08 20.44
C GLN A 45 -1.50 2.75 19.93
N SER A 46 -1.26 2.76 18.62
CA SER A 46 -0.07 3.35 18.03
C SER A 46 -0.01 4.88 18.15
N GLY A 47 -1.17 5.54 18.24
CA GLY A 47 -1.30 6.99 18.21
C GLY A 47 -0.94 7.65 16.88
N THR A 48 -0.65 6.87 15.83
CA THR A 48 -0.25 7.38 14.51
C THR A 48 -1.26 7.07 13.43
N LEU A 49 -1.25 7.89 12.37
CA LEU A 49 -2.13 7.68 11.23
C LEU A 49 -1.56 6.58 10.33
N PRO A 50 -2.40 5.63 9.88
CA PRO A 50 -1.94 4.59 8.98
C PRO A 50 -1.64 5.17 7.59
N GLU A 51 -0.51 4.76 7.05
CA GLU A 51 -0.06 5.10 5.71
C GLU A 51 -0.50 4.03 4.72
N PHE A 52 -0.78 4.43 3.48
CA PHE A 52 -1.25 3.51 2.44
C PHE A 52 -0.45 3.69 1.17
N LEU A 53 0.14 2.60 0.69
CA LEU A 53 0.92 2.57 -0.53
C LEU A 53 0.33 1.57 -1.53
N VAL A 54 0.25 1.97 -2.80
CA VAL A 54 -0.10 1.04 -3.88
C VAL A 54 1.17 0.65 -4.61
N VAL A 55 1.49 -0.65 -4.60
CA VAL A 55 2.74 -1.19 -5.15
C VAL A 55 2.45 -2.21 -6.24
N ASP A 56 3.31 -2.22 -7.26
CA ASP A 56 3.41 -3.33 -8.21
C ASP A 56 4.54 -4.28 -7.76
N PRO A 57 4.24 -5.41 -7.11
CA PRO A 57 5.28 -6.30 -6.58
C PRO A 57 6.15 -6.92 -7.67
N ILE A 58 5.70 -6.93 -8.93
CA ILE A 58 6.47 -7.46 -10.06
C ILE A 58 7.51 -6.43 -10.52
N LYS A 59 7.17 -5.14 -10.54
CA LYS A 59 8.10 -4.06 -10.93
C LYS A 59 9.06 -3.65 -9.80
N ALA A 60 8.68 -3.87 -8.53
CA ALA A 60 9.52 -3.53 -7.39
C ALA A 60 10.84 -4.33 -7.33
N ARG A 61 10.93 -5.47 -8.01
CA ARG A 61 12.16 -6.28 -8.08
C ARG A 61 13.22 -5.74 -9.06
N THR A 62 12.87 -4.78 -9.91
CA THR A 62 13.70 -4.37 -11.05
C THR A 62 14.47 -3.06 -10.83
N THR A 63 14.24 -2.36 -9.72
CA THR A 63 14.85 -1.05 -9.45
C THR A 63 16.24 -1.09 -8.81
N GLU A 64 16.77 -2.27 -8.45
CA GLU A 64 18.13 -2.40 -7.89
C GLU A 64 19.23 -2.58 -8.97
N THR A 65 18.90 -2.57 -10.26
CA THR A 65 19.89 -2.73 -11.34
C THR A 65 19.67 -1.73 -12.48
N GLN A 66 19.81 -0.44 -12.21
CA GLN A 66 20.07 0.55 -13.26
C GLN A 66 21.27 1.41 -12.87
N THR A 67 22.46 0.80 -12.92
CA THR A 67 23.71 1.53 -13.09
C THR A 67 23.65 2.23 -14.44
N TYR A 68 23.56 3.56 -14.41
CA TYR A 68 23.64 4.41 -15.58
C TYR A 68 24.99 4.20 -16.29
N PHE A 69 24.99 3.53 -17.44
CA PHE A 69 26.04 3.68 -18.44
C PHE A 69 25.55 4.69 -19.47
N TYR A 70 25.95 5.95 -19.32
CA TYR A 70 25.94 6.90 -20.43
C TYR A 70 27.05 6.47 -21.41
N LYS A 71 26.67 6.34 -22.68
CA LYS A 71 27.59 6.14 -23.81
C LYS A 71 27.84 7.48 -24.49
#